data_AF-A0A4R1TQV4-F1
#
_entry.id   AF-A0A4R1TQV4-F1
#
_cell.length_a   1.000
_cell.length_b   1.000
_cell.length_c   1.000
_cell.angle_alpha   90.00
_cell.angle_beta   90.00
_cell.angle_gamma   90.00
#
_symmetry.space_group_name_H-M   'P 1'
#
loop_
_entity.id
_entity.type
_entity.pdbx_description
1 polymer ?
#
loop_
_entity_poly.entity_id
_entity_poly.type
_entity_poly.pdbx_seq_one_letter_code
_entity_poly.pdbx_strand_id
1 'polypeptide(L)'
;MVFNFQKSEEGWIAEGGKYQIRYEGQRVGMRFILSVNGTREASFYASGPQRSPVNGPEYIWTIGTSETTAQTGLGFETYATLYHAFFEAYQSSFKLPPGRVLLAFDPELEKKEWIRLGP
;
A
#
# COMPACT_ATOMS: atom_id res chain seq x y z
N MET A 1 9.68 -9.63 12.32
CA MET A 1 8.63 -10.59 11.94
C MET A 1 8.40 -10.41 10.45
N VAL A 2 8.36 -11.47 9.64
CA VAL A 2 8.11 -11.33 8.20
C VAL A 2 6.60 -11.37 8.00
N PHE A 3 6.00 -10.19 7.81
CA PHE A 3 4.60 -10.07 7.46
C PHE A 3 4.43 -10.38 5.98
N ASN A 4 3.60 -11.35 5.64
CA ASN A 4 3.38 -11.71 4.25
C ASN A 4 1.89 -11.68 3.91
N PHE A 5 1.51 -10.73 3.06
CA PHE A 5 0.17 -10.66 2.51
C PHE A 5 0.03 -11.66 1.37
N GLN A 6 -1.05 -12.42 1.36
CA GLN A 6 -1.40 -13.34 0.30
C GLN A 6 -2.61 -12.80 -0.46
N LYS A 7 -2.56 -12.85 -1.79
CA LYS A 7 -3.68 -12.48 -2.63
C LYS A 7 -4.85 -13.44 -2.41
N SER A 8 -6.03 -12.89 -2.18
CA SER A 8 -7.31 -13.61 -2.17
C SER A 8 -8.28 -13.01 -3.19
N GLU A 9 -9.43 -13.65 -3.39
CA GLU A 9 -10.51 -13.13 -4.26
C GLU A 9 -10.95 -11.73 -3.84
N GLU A 10 -10.97 -11.49 -2.53
CA GLU A 10 -11.50 -10.25 -1.94
C GLU A 10 -10.47 -9.13 -1.75
N GLY A 11 -9.18 -9.42 -1.94
CA GLY A 11 -8.11 -8.48 -1.58
C GLY A 11 -6.79 -9.18 -1.28
N TRP A 12 -6.15 -8.79 -0.18
CA TRP A 12 -4.95 -9.39 0.36
C TRP A 12 -5.14 -9.64 1.85
N ILE A 13 -4.71 -10.80 2.33
CA ILE A 13 -4.85 -11.21 3.73
C ILE A 13 -3.49 -11.59 4.32
N ALA A 14 -3.27 -11.28 5.59
CA ALA A 14 -2.08 -11.67 6.34
C ALA A 14 -2.46 -12.18 7.74
N GLU A 15 -1.54 -12.93 8.37
CA GLU A 15 -1.67 -13.42 9.74
C GLU A 15 -3.01 -14.15 10.00
N GLY A 16 -3.35 -15.13 9.16
CA GLY A 16 -4.58 -15.90 9.32
C GLY A 16 -5.87 -15.09 9.15
N GLY A 17 -5.80 -13.94 8.49
CA GLY A 17 -6.96 -13.05 8.25
C GLY A 17 -7.09 -11.91 9.26
N LYS A 18 -6.15 -11.79 10.23
CA LYS A 18 -6.10 -10.64 11.14
C LYS A 18 -6.01 -9.33 10.37
N TYR A 19 -5.22 -9.26 9.31
CA TYR A 19 -5.11 -8.06 8.48
C TYR A 19 -5.67 -8.35 7.09
N GLN A 20 -6.53 -7.46 6.62
CA GLN A 20 -7.09 -7.53 5.27
C GLN A 20 -6.93 -6.17 4.60
N ILE A 21 -6.41 -6.16 3.37
CA ILE A 21 -6.39 -4.97 2.52
C ILE A 21 -7.25 -5.24 1.29
N ARG A 22 -8.21 -4.37 1.03
CA ARG A 22 -9.08 -4.44 -0.15
C ARG A 22 -8.84 -3.22 -1.03
N TYR A 23 -8.86 -3.44 -2.33
CA TYR A 23 -8.83 -2.37 -3.31
C TYR A 23 -10.26 -1.84 -3.50
N GLU A 24 -10.44 -0.54 -3.32
CA GLU A 24 -11.77 0.11 -3.38
C GLU A 24 -12.03 0.73 -4.75
N GLY A 25 -10.98 1.21 -5.45
CA GLY A 25 -11.15 1.75 -6.80
C GLY A 25 -10.00 2.63 -7.28
N GLN A 26 -10.14 3.06 -8.54
CA GLN A 26 -9.29 4.00 -9.22
C GLN A 26 -10.13 5.21 -9.65
N ARG A 27 -9.86 6.38 -9.06
CA ARG A 27 -10.24 7.67 -9.69
C ARG A 27 -9.02 8.24 -10.39
N VAL A 28 -8.15 8.92 -9.63
CA VAL A 28 -6.88 9.52 -10.10
C VAL A 28 -5.63 8.76 -9.62
N GLY A 29 -5.84 7.60 -9.00
CA GLY A 29 -4.82 6.73 -8.39
C GLY A 29 -5.53 5.63 -7.60
N MET A 30 -4.89 4.99 -6.63
CA MET A 30 -5.44 3.78 -6.00
C MET A 30 -5.91 4.04 -4.57
N ARG A 31 -7.15 3.65 -4.25
CA ARG A 31 -7.64 3.65 -2.86
C ARG A 31 -7.74 2.24 -2.32
N PHE A 32 -7.30 2.08 -1.08
CA PHE A 32 -7.30 0.84 -0.34
C PHE A 32 -7.94 1.01 1.03
N ILE A 33 -8.53 -0.08 1.52
CA ILE A 33 -9.08 -0.18 2.87
C ILE A 33 -8.27 -1.22 3.63
N LEU A 34 -7.69 -0.84 4.76
CA LEU A 34 -7.13 -1.75 5.75
C LEU A 34 -8.20 -2.08 6.78
N SER A 35 -8.41 -3.37 7.02
CA SER A 35 -9.24 -3.89 8.09
C SER A 35 -8.41 -4.77 9.02
N VAL A 36 -8.67 -4.67 10.32
CA VAL A 36 -8.04 -5.47 11.37
C VAL A 36 -9.13 -6.25 12.09
N ASN A 37 -8.99 -7.59 12.12
CA ASN A 37 -9.98 -8.51 12.67
C ASN A 37 -11.41 -8.26 12.14
N GLY A 38 -11.52 -8.05 10.82
CA GLY A 38 -12.79 -7.77 10.14
C GLY A 38 -13.37 -6.36 10.34
N THR A 39 -12.74 -5.51 11.16
CA THR A 39 -13.17 -4.13 11.38
C THR A 39 -12.37 -3.17 10.50
N ARG A 40 -13.03 -2.23 9.82
CA ARG A 40 -12.34 -1.19 9.04
C ARG A 40 -11.49 -0.33 9.98
N GLU A 41 -10.19 -0.31 9.74
CA GLU A 41 -9.23 0.45 10.52
C GLU A 41 -8.88 1.76 9.81
N ALA A 42 -8.49 1.68 8.54
CA ALA A 42 -8.04 2.85 7.78
C ALA A 42 -8.42 2.76 6.31
N SER A 43 -8.53 3.93 5.69
CA SER A 43 -8.57 4.09 4.25
C SER A 43 -7.33 4.88 3.85
N PHE A 44 -6.59 4.41 2.87
CA PHE A 44 -5.42 5.13 2.39
C PHE A 44 -5.40 5.20 0.87
N TYR A 45 -4.91 6.32 0.38
CA TYR A 45 -4.69 6.57 -1.03
C TYR A 45 -3.22 6.26 -1.34
N ALA A 46 -2.93 5.68 -2.50
CA ALA A 46 -1.57 5.40 -2.93
C ALA A 46 -1.40 5.59 -4.43
N SER A 47 -0.20 6.02 -4.82
CA SER A 47 0.22 6.21 -6.20
C SER A 47 1.65 5.68 -6.33
N GLY A 48 1.91 4.86 -7.35
CA GLY A 48 3.19 4.19 -7.50
C GLY A 48 3.66 4.20 -8.95
N PRO A 49 4.42 5.22 -9.42
CA PRO A 49 5.08 5.12 -10.70
C PRO A 49 6.19 4.06 -10.62
N GLN A 50 6.16 3.08 -11.53
CA GLN A 50 7.28 2.16 -11.74
C GLN A 50 8.50 2.98 -12.18
N ARG A 51 9.63 2.83 -11.49
CA ARG A 51 10.94 3.27 -12.00
C ARG A 51 11.78 2.02 -12.28
N SER A 52 12.37 1.96 -13.46
CA SER A 52 13.30 0.89 -13.83
C SER A 52 14.71 1.45 -13.95
N PRO A 53 15.40 1.76 -12.83
CA PRO A 53 16.79 2.17 -12.87
C PRO A 53 17.70 1.03 -13.36
N VAL A 54 18.93 1.36 -13.75
CA VAL A 54 19.92 0.45 -14.35
C VAL A 54 20.25 -0.74 -13.43
N ASN A 55 20.04 -0.61 -12.13
CA ASN A 55 20.36 -1.63 -11.11
C ASN A 55 19.19 -2.57 -10.78
N GLY A 56 18.10 -2.53 -11.55
CA GLY A 56 16.92 -3.35 -11.36
C GLY A 56 15.67 -2.51 -11.05
N PRO A 57 14.48 -3.13 -11.07
CA PRO A 57 13.22 -2.41 -10.85
C PRO A 57 13.12 -1.86 -9.41
N GLU A 58 12.72 -0.59 -9.29
CA GLU A 58 12.35 0.04 -8.03
C GLU A 58 10.90 0.52 -8.10
N TYR A 59 10.11 0.04 -7.15
CA TYR A 59 8.69 0.34 -7.06
C TYR A 59 8.46 1.26 -5.87
N ILE A 60 8.44 2.56 -6.14
CA ILE A 60 8.22 3.60 -5.13
C ILE A 60 6.73 3.87 -5.04
N TRP A 61 6.11 3.46 -3.94
CA TRP A 61 4.73 3.76 -3.62
C TRP A 61 4.65 4.95 -2.68
N THR A 62 4.06 6.04 -3.15
CA THR A 62 3.72 7.17 -2.29
C THR A 62 2.35 6.91 -1.68
N ILE A 63 2.26 7.03 -0.36
CA ILE A 63 1.04 6.84 0.42
C ILE A 63 0.52 8.20 0.89
N GLY A 64 -0.77 8.41 0.76
CA GLY A 64 -1.53 9.62 1.09
C GLY A 64 -1.68 9.86 2.59
N THR A 65 -0.58 9.78 3.35
CA THR A 65 -0.54 10.01 4.80
C THR A 65 0.80 10.62 5.19
N SER A 66 0.89 11.12 6.42
CA SER A 66 2.17 11.62 6.96
C SER A 66 3.04 10.47 7.46
N GLU A 67 4.37 10.66 7.48
CA GLU A 67 5.29 9.69 8.06
C GLU A 67 4.98 9.42 9.54
N THR A 68 4.67 10.46 10.31
CA THR A 68 4.26 10.33 11.72
C THR A 68 3.03 9.44 11.87
N THR A 69 2.00 9.63 11.03
CA THR A 69 0.80 8.79 11.05
C THR A 69 1.14 7.36 10.64
N ALA A 70 2.03 7.17 9.66
CA ALA A 70 2.45 5.85 9.21
C ALA A 70 3.20 5.04 10.30
N GLN A 71 3.82 5.73 11.27
CA GLN A 71 4.44 5.08 12.44
C GLN A 71 3.45 4.75 13.57
N THR A 72 2.16 5.08 13.44
CA THR A 72 1.14 4.70 14.44
C THR A 72 1.06 3.17 14.54
N GLY A 73 1.08 2.67 15.77
CA GLY A 73 1.04 1.25 16.07
C GLY A 73 -0.36 0.62 15.94
N LEU A 74 -0.40 -0.58 15.40
CA LEU A 74 -1.53 -1.49 15.27
C LEU A 74 -1.17 -2.84 15.90
N GLY A 75 -1.19 -2.87 17.23
CA GLY A 75 -0.61 -3.94 18.02
C GLY A 75 0.92 -3.82 18.02
N PHE A 76 1.61 -4.82 17.47
CA PHE A 76 3.07 -4.84 17.37
C PHE A 76 3.61 -4.28 16.05
N GLU A 77 2.73 -3.99 15.09
CA GLU A 77 3.09 -3.47 13.77
C GLU A 77 2.77 -1.98 13.68
N THR A 78 3.29 -1.31 12.66
CA THR A 78 2.85 0.05 12.27
C THR A 78 2.15 0.03 10.92
N TYR A 79 1.39 1.08 10.61
CA TYR A 79 0.84 1.25 9.26
C TYR A 79 1.91 1.13 8.18
N ALA A 80 3.09 1.74 8.38
CA ALA A 80 4.21 1.66 7.46
C ALA A 80 4.65 0.22 7.19
N THR A 81 4.79 -0.60 8.25
CA THR A 81 5.17 -2.02 8.10
C THR A 81 4.11 -2.83 7.35
N LEU A 82 2.82 -2.60 7.64
CA LEU A 82 1.71 -3.27 6.96
C LEU A 82 1.62 -2.86 5.49
N TYR A 83 1.77 -1.57 5.19
CA TYR A 83 1.76 -1.07 3.82
C TYR A 83 2.94 -1.59 3.01
N HIS A 84 4.12 -1.70 3.62
CA HIS A 84 5.32 -2.18 2.93
C HIS A 84 5.14 -3.65 2.53
N ALA A 85 4.78 -4.50 3.49
CA ALA A 85 4.47 -5.91 3.24
C ALA A 85 3.33 -6.09 2.23
N PHE A 86 2.32 -5.22 2.28
CA PHE A 86 1.24 -5.21 1.30
C PHE A 86 1.73 -4.91 -0.12
N PHE A 87 2.56 -3.89 -0.32
CA PHE A 87 3.01 -3.52 -1.67
C PHE A 87 4.04 -4.50 -2.25
N GLU A 88 4.78 -5.21 -1.40
CA GLU A 88 5.56 -6.39 -1.82
C GLU A 88 4.63 -7.48 -2.37
N ALA A 89 3.60 -7.84 -1.60
CA ALA A 89 2.61 -8.83 -2.03
C ALA A 89 1.85 -8.37 -3.27
N TYR A 90 1.45 -7.10 -3.34
CA TYR A 90 0.78 -6.50 -4.49
C TYR A 90 1.58 -6.75 -5.76
N GLN A 91 2.87 -6.36 -5.78
CA GLN A 91 3.72 -6.52 -6.97
C GLN A 91 3.92 -7.97 -7.38
N SER A 92 4.16 -8.85 -6.41
CA SER A 92 4.28 -10.29 -6.66
C SER A 92 3.00 -10.86 -7.29
N SER A 93 1.83 -10.31 -6.94
CA SER A 93 0.53 -10.74 -7.47
C SER A 93 0.35 -10.41 -8.96
N PHE A 94 1.02 -9.36 -9.46
CA PHE A 94 0.93 -8.93 -10.86
C PHE A 94 2.06 -9.47 -11.75
N LYS A 95 2.85 -10.44 -11.24
CA LYS A 95 4.01 -11.02 -11.96
C LYS A 95 4.99 -9.96 -12.47
N LEU A 96 5.13 -8.86 -11.74
CA LEU A 96 6.12 -7.85 -12.06
C LEU A 96 7.54 -8.40 -11.80
N PRO A 97 8.56 -7.92 -12.54
CA PRO A 97 9.94 -8.29 -12.27
C PRO A 97 10.31 -8.10 -10.80
N PRO A 98 11.10 -9.02 -10.20
CA PRO A 98 11.54 -8.85 -8.82
C PRO A 98 12.33 -7.55 -8.69
N GLY A 99 11.96 -6.74 -7.71
CA GLY A 99 12.52 -5.42 -7.49
C GLY A 99 12.30 -4.95 -6.07
N ARG A 100 12.92 -3.82 -5.74
CA ARG A 100 12.82 -3.26 -4.39
C ARG A 100 11.54 -2.45 -4.25
N VAL A 101 10.79 -2.69 -3.18
CA VAL A 101 9.64 -1.88 -2.79
C VAL A 101 10.07 -0.81 -1.81
N LEU A 102 9.75 0.44 -2.14
CA LEU A 102 10.02 1.61 -1.31
C LEU A 102 8.70 2.32 -1.04
N LEU A 103 8.54 2.82 0.19
CA LEU A 103 7.42 3.69 0.54
C LEU A 103 7.88 5.13 0.70
N ALA A 104 7.07 6.05 0.18
CA ALA A 104 7.12 7.47 0.48
C ALA A 104 5.78 7.87 1.11
N PHE A 105 5.78 8.96 1.89
CA PHE A 105 4.60 9.44 2.59
C PHE A 105 4.36 10.91 2.23
N ASP A 106 3.18 11.22 1.72
CA ASP A 106 2.77 12.56 1.34
C ASP A 106 1.28 12.76 1.65
N PRO A 107 0.91 13.47 2.71
CA PRO A 107 -0.49 13.66 3.09
C PRO A 107 -1.29 14.45 2.03
N GLU A 108 -0.62 15.21 1.16
CA GLU A 108 -1.29 15.96 0.09
C GLU A 108 -1.35 15.16 -1.23
N LEU A 109 -0.92 13.89 -1.25
CA LEU A 109 -0.83 13.07 -2.47
C LEU A 109 -2.14 13.06 -3.26
N GLU A 110 -3.25 12.72 -2.61
CA GLU A 110 -4.54 12.57 -3.28
C GLU A 110 -4.99 13.87 -3.95
N LYS A 111 -4.81 14.99 -3.25
CA LYS A 111 -5.11 16.32 -3.77
C LYS A 111 -4.20 16.69 -4.95
N LYS A 112 -2.90 16.37 -4.87
CA LYS A 112 -1.94 16.59 -5.96
C LYS A 112 -2.31 15.79 -7.20
N GLU A 113 -2.70 14.52 -7.02
CA GLU A 113 -3.15 13.65 -8.12
C GLU A 113 -4.46 14.14 -8.73
N TRP A 114 -5.41 14.58 -7.90
CA TRP A 114 -6.66 15.19 -8.35
C TRP A 114 -6.43 16.43 -9.21
N ILE A 115 -5.55 17.34 -8.77
CA ILE A 115 -5.18 18.54 -9.52
C ILE A 115 -4.48 18.17 -10.84
N ARG A 116 -3.62 17.15 -10.82
CA ARG A 116 -2.82 16.74 -11.99
C ARG A 116 -3.65 16.06 -13.08
N LEU A 117 -4.55 15.17 -12.68
CA LEU A 117 -5.24 14.25 -13.61
C LEU A 117 -6.71 14.63 -13.85
N GLY A 118 -7.28 15.51 -13.03
CA GLY A 118 -8.69 15.90 -13.11
C GLY A 118 -9.64 14.90 -12.44
N PRO A 119 -10.90 15.29 -12.20
CA PRO A 119 -11.92 14.46 -11.54
C PRO A 119 -12.30 13.19 -12.31
#